data_AF-D8RPT8-F1
#
_entry.id   AF-D8RPT8-F1
#
_cell.length_a   1.000
_cell.length_b   1.000
_cell.length_c   1.000
_cell.angle_alpha   90.00
_cell.angle_beta   90.00
_cell.angle_gamma   90.00
#
_symmetry.space_group_name_H-M   'P 1'
#
loop_
_entity.id
_entity.type
_entity.pdbx_description
1 polymer ?
#
loop_
_entity_poly.entity_id
_entity_poly.type
_entity_poly.pdbx_seq_one_letter_code
_entity_poly.pdbx_strand_id
1 'polypeptide(L)'
;MHSKPKRRPSKLEILLQEPLLQDHDEESAMPTISNCGKLRRSRSAPSSDCGAMKMRPKNISPAPAFGMTTKSYSPGKTAALILALYLAIGILCFVHVRDELHGTKTLSFVDALYFCVVTMTTVGYGDLVPATATAKLMTCLFVFVGFAIFGLLLGNAANYLVEKQERLLERAIEKREKYLHHKNTESDARIRRVHCKVAVAAGLVLVLFGAGISVLVKLEGMSFLDAFYCVTVTVTTLGYGDRSFTSAGGRIFAVVWILMSTVCVAQFVLYIAELVTEGRQHSLTKWILSRKITYSDFEAADLDDDGALSLTEYMVYKLKEMGKLEKEDLEAIVRQFQELDVDRSGTISLQDINLAQFGR
;
A
#
# COMPACT_ATOMS: atom_id res chain seq x y z
N MET A 1 -35.60 -52.90 11.65
CA MET A 1 -34.64 -52.10 12.45
C MET A 1 -33.44 -51.83 11.54
N HIS A 2 -32.96 -50.64 11.17
CA HIS A 2 -33.25 -49.25 11.47
C HIS A 2 -33.03 -48.44 10.17
N SER A 3 -33.97 -47.60 9.76
CA SER A 3 -33.73 -46.57 8.74
C SER A 3 -33.04 -45.37 9.40
N LYS A 4 -31.88 -44.95 8.88
CA LYS A 4 -31.24 -43.69 9.29
C LYS A 4 -31.95 -42.51 8.62
N PRO A 5 -32.25 -41.41 9.33
CA PRO A 5 -32.88 -40.25 8.74
C PRO A 5 -31.86 -39.41 7.94
N LYS A 6 -32.24 -39.04 6.72
CA LYS A 6 -31.53 -38.09 5.87
C LYS A 6 -31.70 -36.69 6.48
N ARG A 7 -30.65 -36.12 7.07
CA ARG A 7 -30.66 -34.73 7.60
C ARG A 7 -30.97 -33.76 6.45
N ARG A 8 -32.00 -32.93 6.61
CA ARG A 8 -32.19 -31.72 5.78
C ARG A 8 -31.11 -30.70 6.16
N PRO A 9 -30.53 -29.96 5.20
CA PRO A 9 -29.58 -28.91 5.51
C PRO A 9 -30.28 -27.78 6.29
N SER A 10 -29.51 -27.12 7.14
CA SER A 10 -30.00 -26.02 7.98
C SER A 10 -30.19 -24.75 7.14
N LYS A 11 -31.13 -23.89 7.55
CA LYS A 11 -31.49 -22.62 6.88
C LYS A 11 -30.31 -21.63 6.72
N LEU A 12 -29.16 -21.93 7.31
CA LEU A 12 -27.93 -21.14 7.26
C LEU A 12 -26.98 -21.54 6.11
N GLU A 13 -27.07 -22.79 5.61
CA GLU A 13 -26.23 -23.28 4.51
C GLU A 13 -26.77 -22.92 3.11
N ILE A 14 -28.00 -22.42 3.03
CA ILE A 14 -28.63 -21.97 1.77
C ILE A 14 -28.26 -20.51 1.44
N LEU A 15 -27.68 -19.75 2.40
CA LEU A 15 -27.37 -18.32 2.23
C LEU A 15 -25.94 -18.03 1.75
N LEU A 16 -25.08 -19.04 1.54
CA LEU A 16 -23.67 -18.84 1.19
C LEU A 16 -23.27 -19.29 -0.23
N GLN A 17 -24.22 -19.61 -1.10
CA GLN A 17 -23.91 -20.06 -2.45
C GLN A 17 -24.88 -19.48 -3.49
N GLU A 18 -24.52 -18.31 -4.04
CA GLU A 18 -24.73 -17.83 -5.43
C GLU A 18 -25.02 -16.31 -5.55
N PRO A 19 -24.64 -15.69 -6.68
CA PRO A 19 -24.36 -14.26 -6.79
C PRO A 19 -25.62 -13.47 -7.18
N LEU A 20 -25.90 -12.39 -6.46
CA LEU A 20 -26.98 -11.46 -6.84
C LEU A 20 -26.43 -10.28 -7.64
N LEU A 21 -26.28 -10.51 -8.95
CA LEU A 21 -26.46 -9.49 -9.98
C LEU A 21 -27.90 -9.66 -10.49
N GLN A 22 -28.79 -8.79 -10.04
CA GLN A 22 -30.09 -8.62 -10.65
C GLN A 22 -30.31 -7.11 -10.78
N ASP A 23 -30.10 -6.63 -12.01
CA ASP A 23 -30.48 -5.29 -12.43
C ASP A 23 -31.99 -5.16 -12.29
N HIS A 24 -32.42 -4.32 -11.36
CA HIS A 24 -33.75 -3.74 -11.39
C HIS A 24 -33.62 -2.31 -11.92
N ASP A 25 -33.96 -2.16 -13.20
CA ASP A 25 -34.32 -0.89 -13.79
C ASP A 25 -35.64 -0.41 -13.14
N GLU A 26 -35.53 0.39 -12.08
CA GLU A 26 -36.63 1.25 -11.63
C GLU A 26 -36.27 2.71 -11.90
N GLU A 27 -36.79 3.21 -13.02
CA GLU A 27 -36.89 4.61 -13.37
C GLU A 27 -37.78 5.32 -12.31
N SER A 28 -37.16 5.88 -11.27
CA SER A 28 -37.84 6.71 -10.28
C SER A 28 -37.46 8.18 -10.47
N ALA A 29 -38.48 8.99 -10.77
CA ALA A 29 -38.40 10.42 -10.94
C ALA A 29 -37.77 11.10 -9.71
N MET A 30 -36.81 12.00 -9.95
CA MET A 30 -36.21 12.84 -8.91
C MET A 30 -37.29 13.69 -8.21
N PRO A 31 -37.38 13.67 -6.86
CA PRO A 31 -38.11 14.70 -6.15
C PRO A 31 -37.31 16.00 -6.20
N THR A 32 -37.96 17.06 -6.67
CA THR A 32 -37.44 18.43 -6.66
C THR A 32 -37.11 18.83 -5.22
N ILE A 33 -35.82 19.01 -4.93
CA ILE A 33 -35.33 19.47 -3.62
C ILE A 33 -35.74 20.93 -3.45
N SER A 34 -36.90 21.15 -2.81
CA SER A 34 -37.27 22.45 -2.25
C SER A 34 -37.28 22.31 -0.74
N ASN A 35 -36.58 23.24 -0.06
CA ASN A 35 -36.26 23.26 1.37
C ASN A 35 -35.17 22.29 1.86
N CYS A 36 -33.93 22.58 1.49
CA CYS A 36 -32.78 22.19 2.31
C CYS A 36 -32.64 23.23 3.45
N GLY A 37 -32.73 22.78 4.70
CA GLY A 37 -32.40 23.60 5.87
C GLY A 37 -31.03 24.23 5.68
N LYS A 38 -30.93 25.54 5.94
CA LYS A 38 -29.71 26.33 5.76
C LYS A 38 -28.55 25.67 6.53
N LEU A 39 -27.68 24.94 5.85
CA LEU A 39 -26.34 24.64 6.34
C LEU A 39 -25.68 25.99 6.64
N ARG A 40 -25.51 26.29 7.93
CA ARG A 40 -24.87 27.52 8.38
C ARG A 40 -23.41 27.42 7.96
N ARG A 41 -23.06 28.18 6.92
CA ARG A 41 -21.73 28.23 6.30
C ARG A 41 -20.65 28.35 7.38
N SER A 42 -19.83 27.32 7.54
CA SER A 42 -18.58 27.42 8.28
C SER A 42 -17.68 28.41 7.53
N ARG A 43 -17.49 29.60 8.11
CA ARG A 43 -16.47 30.54 7.64
C ARG A 43 -15.11 30.03 8.13
N SER A 44 -14.59 28.99 7.48
CA SER A 44 -13.22 28.50 7.69
C SER A 44 -12.16 29.37 7.00
N ALA A 45 -12.53 30.58 6.57
CA ALA A 45 -11.62 31.65 6.19
C ALA A 45 -11.96 32.89 7.02
N PRO A 46 -10.97 33.58 7.64
CA PRO A 46 -11.27 34.75 8.45
C PRO A 46 -11.85 35.85 7.56
N SER A 47 -13.06 36.31 7.90
CA SER A 47 -13.59 37.53 7.30
C SER A 47 -12.81 38.71 7.89
N SER A 48 -11.98 39.33 7.06
CA SER A 48 -11.35 40.62 7.30
C SER A 48 -12.42 41.71 7.31
N ASP A 49 -13.16 41.84 8.41
CA ASP A 49 -13.93 43.03 8.75
C ASP A 49 -14.03 43.11 10.27
N CYS A 50 -12.99 43.69 10.87
CA CYS A 50 -13.05 44.25 12.20
C CYS A 50 -12.49 45.67 12.10
N GLY A 51 -13.22 46.63 12.65
CA GLY A 51 -12.89 48.05 12.61
C GLY A 51 -11.44 48.31 13.00
N ALA A 52 -10.81 49.24 12.27
CA ALA A 52 -9.43 49.63 12.46
C ALA A 52 -9.19 50.15 13.88
N MET A 53 -8.71 49.28 14.77
CA MET A 53 -7.96 49.69 15.96
C MET A 53 -6.52 49.22 15.81
N LYS A 54 -5.65 50.19 15.53
CA LYS A 54 -4.23 50.03 15.22
C LYS A 54 -3.46 49.62 16.49
N MET A 55 -3.43 48.34 16.82
CA MET A 55 -2.48 47.81 17.81
C MET A 55 -1.12 47.56 17.16
N ARG A 56 -0.06 48.11 17.75
CA ARG A 56 1.34 47.86 17.35
C ARG A 56 1.67 46.38 17.58
N PRO A 57 2.40 45.72 16.66
CA PRO A 57 2.79 44.33 16.85
C PRO A 57 3.82 44.26 17.98
N LYS A 58 3.48 43.59 19.09
CA LYS A 58 4.49 43.04 19.99
C LYS A 58 5.10 41.84 19.28
N ASN A 59 6.43 41.83 19.17
CA ASN A 59 7.21 40.72 18.64
C ASN A 59 6.89 39.44 19.43
N ILE A 60 6.04 38.59 18.86
CA ILE A 60 5.91 37.20 19.29
C ILE A 60 6.90 36.43 18.41
N SER A 61 8.03 36.07 19.01
CA SER A 61 8.98 35.15 18.38
C SER A 61 8.24 33.86 18.02
N PRO A 62 8.34 33.36 16.78
CA PRO A 62 7.75 32.07 16.44
C PRO A 62 8.36 31.00 17.35
N ALA A 63 7.51 30.10 17.85
CA ALA A 63 7.93 28.91 18.58
C ALA A 63 9.05 28.20 17.80
N PRO A 64 10.08 27.67 18.47
CA PRO A 64 11.18 27.01 17.79
C PRO A 64 10.61 25.83 17.01
N ALA A 65 10.58 25.95 15.69
CA ALA A 65 10.43 24.80 14.83
C ALA A 65 11.54 23.83 15.22
N PHE A 66 11.17 22.63 15.68
CA PHE A 66 12.11 21.54 15.89
C PHE A 66 12.60 21.08 14.51
N GLY A 67 13.47 21.90 13.92
CA GLY A 67 14.19 21.62 12.71
C GLY A 67 15.31 20.67 13.06
N MET A 68 15.00 19.38 13.14
CA MET A 68 16.04 18.38 12.97
C MET A 68 16.49 18.49 11.52
N THR A 69 17.56 19.24 11.28
CA THR A 69 18.25 19.29 10.00
C THR A 69 18.94 17.95 9.77
N THR A 70 18.16 16.93 9.43
CA THR A 70 18.71 15.73 8.83
C THR A 70 19.25 16.16 7.46
N LYS A 71 20.53 15.95 7.20
CA LYS A 71 21.08 16.10 5.85
C LYS A 71 20.18 15.26 4.93
N SER A 72 19.57 15.89 3.94
CA SER A 72 18.66 15.25 2.97
C SER A 72 19.47 14.33 2.06
N TYR A 73 19.85 13.16 2.58
CA TYR A 73 20.32 12.07 1.76
C TYR A 73 19.10 11.47 1.08
N SER A 74 19.10 11.41 -0.26
CA SER A 74 18.04 10.73 -0.99
C SER A 74 18.02 9.26 -0.54
N PRO A 75 16.93 8.77 0.08
CA PRO A 75 16.91 7.48 0.79
C PRO A 75 17.32 6.31 -0.12
N GLY A 76 17.00 6.38 -1.42
CA GLY A 76 17.39 5.37 -2.40
C GLY A 76 18.90 5.26 -2.64
N LYS A 77 19.65 6.37 -2.66
CA LYS A 77 21.11 6.32 -2.86
C LYS A 77 21.82 5.67 -1.68
N THR A 78 21.37 5.97 -0.47
CA THR A 78 21.92 5.37 0.76
C THR A 78 21.65 3.87 0.79
N ALA A 79 20.42 3.43 0.48
CA ALA A 79 20.10 2.00 0.41
C ALA A 79 20.91 1.26 -0.66
N ALA A 80 21.11 1.86 -1.84
CA ALA A 80 21.94 1.28 -2.90
C ALA A 80 23.42 1.17 -2.49
N LEU A 81 23.96 2.16 -1.77
CA LEU A 81 25.33 2.10 -1.24
C LEU A 81 25.48 1.01 -0.18
N ILE A 82 24.51 0.90 0.75
CA ILE A 82 24.51 -0.17 1.76
C ILE A 82 24.46 -1.54 1.10
N LEU A 83 23.61 -1.72 0.08
CA LEU A 83 23.54 -2.96 -0.69
C LEU A 83 24.86 -3.28 -1.39
N ALA A 84 25.51 -2.29 -2.02
CA ALA A 84 26.79 -2.50 -2.70
C ALA A 84 27.89 -2.94 -1.72
N LEU A 85 27.95 -2.32 -0.53
CA LEU A 85 28.87 -2.72 0.54
C LEU A 85 28.56 -4.14 1.05
N TYR A 86 27.29 -4.46 1.26
CA TYR A 86 26.84 -5.79 1.67
C TYR A 86 27.25 -6.87 0.65
N LEU A 87 27.02 -6.62 -0.65
CA LEU A 87 27.43 -7.54 -1.71
C LEU A 87 28.95 -7.66 -1.80
N ALA A 88 29.71 -6.58 -1.62
CA ALA A 88 31.17 -6.63 -1.62
C ALA A 88 31.71 -7.50 -0.46
N ILE A 89 31.15 -7.36 0.74
CA ILE A 89 31.48 -8.20 1.90
C ILE A 89 31.10 -9.65 1.62
N GLY A 90 29.89 -9.90 1.10
CA GLY A 90 29.43 -11.23 0.73
C GLY A 90 30.34 -11.92 -0.27
N ILE A 91 30.73 -11.23 -1.35
CA ILE A 91 31.67 -11.75 -2.34
C ILE A 91 32.98 -12.15 -1.67
N LEU A 92 33.56 -11.30 -0.82
CA LEU A 92 34.83 -11.59 -0.15
C LEU A 92 34.72 -12.87 0.71
N CYS A 93 33.64 -12.99 1.50
CA CYS A 93 33.39 -14.16 2.33
C CYS A 93 33.20 -15.44 1.51
N PHE A 94 32.35 -15.42 0.49
CA PHE A 94 32.01 -16.63 -0.28
C PHE A 94 33.06 -17.02 -1.32
N VAL A 95 33.93 -16.10 -1.74
CA VAL A 95 35.14 -16.46 -2.48
C VAL A 95 36.12 -17.23 -1.59
N HIS A 96 36.25 -16.83 -0.31
CA HIS A 96 37.13 -17.53 0.63
C HIS A 96 36.60 -18.93 1.00
N VAL A 97 35.28 -19.07 1.14
CA VAL A 97 34.59 -20.32 1.50
C VAL A 97 34.15 -21.13 0.27
N ARG A 98 34.62 -20.75 -0.93
CA ARG A 98 34.19 -21.32 -2.21
C ARG A 98 34.38 -22.84 -2.31
N ASP A 99 35.45 -23.35 -1.72
CA ASP A 99 35.75 -24.78 -1.78
C ASP A 99 34.79 -25.61 -0.90
N GLU A 100 34.13 -24.97 0.07
CA GLU A 100 33.11 -25.55 0.95
C GLU A 100 31.68 -25.49 0.36
N LEU A 101 31.50 -24.82 -0.79
CA LEU A 101 30.25 -24.79 -1.55
C LEU A 101 30.21 -25.99 -2.52
N HIS A 102 29.14 -26.79 -2.46
CA HIS A 102 28.84 -27.83 -3.43
C HIS A 102 27.95 -27.28 -4.55
N GLY A 103 28.15 -27.75 -5.78
CA GLY A 103 27.35 -27.33 -6.93
C GLY A 103 28.16 -27.16 -8.22
N THR A 104 27.49 -26.68 -9.27
CA THR A 104 28.14 -26.34 -10.54
C THR A 104 28.89 -25.02 -10.40
N LYS A 105 30.21 -25.05 -10.55
CA LYS A 105 31.07 -23.86 -10.38
C LYS A 105 31.46 -23.29 -11.74
N THR A 106 31.53 -21.96 -11.82
CA THR A 106 32.02 -21.21 -12.99
C THR A 106 33.24 -20.39 -12.59
N LEU A 107 33.10 -19.06 -12.48
CA LEU A 107 34.13 -18.15 -12.02
C LEU A 107 33.89 -17.81 -10.54
N SER A 108 34.94 -17.86 -9.72
CA SER A 108 34.86 -17.66 -8.26
C SER A 108 34.07 -16.41 -7.87
N PHE A 109 34.35 -15.28 -8.51
CA PHE A 109 33.69 -14.01 -8.23
C PHE A 109 32.23 -14.01 -8.66
N VAL A 110 31.93 -14.55 -9.85
CA VAL A 110 30.58 -14.60 -10.41
C VAL A 110 29.69 -15.51 -9.58
N ASP A 111 30.20 -16.68 -9.19
CA ASP A 111 29.48 -17.65 -8.36
C ASP A 111 29.16 -17.05 -6.98
N ALA A 112 30.12 -16.36 -6.36
CA ALA A 112 29.91 -15.73 -5.06
C ALA A 112 28.87 -14.60 -5.13
N LEU A 113 28.94 -13.73 -6.15
CA LEU A 113 27.97 -12.67 -6.36
C LEU A 113 26.57 -13.23 -6.69
N TYR A 114 26.51 -14.24 -7.56
CA TYR A 114 25.29 -14.95 -7.92
C TYR A 114 24.64 -15.59 -6.69
N PHE A 115 25.42 -16.31 -5.87
CA PHE A 115 24.95 -16.88 -4.62
C PHE A 115 24.41 -15.79 -3.68
N CYS A 116 25.16 -14.70 -3.48
CA CYS A 116 24.71 -13.59 -2.63
C CYS A 116 23.35 -13.02 -3.06
N VAL A 117 23.18 -12.78 -4.36
CA VAL A 117 21.92 -12.25 -4.90
C VAL A 117 20.80 -13.26 -4.76
N VAL A 118 20.98 -14.50 -5.23
CA VAL A 118 19.96 -15.55 -5.21
C VAL A 118 19.46 -15.83 -3.79
N THR A 119 20.36 -15.84 -2.82
CA THR A 119 20.03 -16.05 -1.40
C THR A 119 19.33 -14.84 -0.79
N MET A 120 19.82 -13.62 -1.05
CA MET A 120 19.23 -12.40 -0.49
C MET A 120 17.84 -12.09 -1.07
N THR A 121 17.63 -12.35 -2.36
CA THR A 121 16.33 -12.17 -3.03
C THR A 121 15.37 -13.33 -2.79
N THR A 122 15.71 -14.26 -1.88
CA THR A 122 14.93 -15.44 -1.51
C THR A 122 14.53 -16.33 -2.69
N VAL A 123 15.26 -16.29 -3.80
CA VAL A 123 15.03 -17.21 -4.93
C VAL A 123 15.54 -18.58 -4.55
N GLY A 124 16.80 -18.67 -4.11
CA GLY A 124 17.33 -19.89 -3.47
C GLY A 124 17.34 -21.15 -4.33
N TYR A 125 17.83 -21.11 -5.58
CA TYR A 125 17.87 -22.29 -6.47
C TYR A 125 18.51 -23.54 -5.87
N GLY A 126 19.47 -23.41 -4.94
CA GLY A 126 20.16 -24.58 -4.39
C GLY A 126 21.10 -25.28 -5.38
N ASP A 127 21.42 -24.63 -6.50
CA ASP A 127 22.46 -25.03 -7.44
C ASP A 127 23.87 -24.80 -6.88
N LEU A 128 24.00 -23.87 -5.92
CA LEU A 128 25.13 -23.68 -5.04
C LEU A 128 24.65 -23.75 -3.59
N VAL A 129 25.21 -24.68 -2.79
CA VAL A 129 24.81 -24.88 -1.40
C VAL A 129 26.01 -25.05 -0.47
N PRO A 130 25.98 -24.47 0.75
CA PRO A 130 27.04 -24.64 1.73
C PRO A 130 27.02 -26.08 2.29
N ALA A 131 28.12 -26.81 2.16
CA ALA A 131 28.21 -28.19 2.61
C ALA A 131 28.68 -28.31 4.08
N THR A 132 29.63 -27.47 4.50
CA THR A 132 30.27 -27.50 5.82
C THR A 132 29.46 -26.76 6.90
N ALA A 133 29.72 -27.06 8.16
CA ALA A 133 29.09 -26.36 9.29
C ALA A 133 29.44 -24.86 9.30
N THR A 134 30.70 -24.51 9.00
CA THR A 134 31.18 -23.12 8.94
C THR A 134 30.48 -22.33 7.84
N ALA A 135 30.42 -22.87 6.61
CA ALA A 135 29.74 -22.22 5.49
C ALA A 135 28.24 -22.06 5.76
N LYS A 136 27.59 -23.04 6.40
CA LYS A 136 26.17 -22.97 6.77
C LYS A 136 25.93 -21.85 7.79
N LEU A 137 26.73 -21.76 8.85
CA LEU A 137 26.60 -20.72 9.87
C LEU A 137 26.79 -19.32 9.29
N MET A 138 27.82 -19.14 8.45
CA MET A 138 28.05 -17.88 7.73
C MET A 138 26.87 -17.53 6.82
N THR A 139 26.35 -18.50 6.07
CA THR A 139 25.19 -18.30 5.20
C THR A 139 23.95 -17.88 5.99
N CYS A 140 23.67 -18.49 7.14
CA CYS A 140 22.54 -18.10 7.99
C CYS A 140 22.63 -16.63 8.42
N LEU A 141 23.78 -16.19 8.94
CA LEU A 141 23.98 -14.79 9.33
C LEU A 141 23.85 -13.83 8.15
N PHE A 142 24.40 -14.22 7.00
CA PHE A 142 24.32 -13.43 5.78
C PHE A 142 22.86 -13.26 5.32
N VAL A 143 22.08 -14.36 5.24
CA VAL A 143 20.67 -14.33 4.82
C VAL A 143 19.84 -13.36 5.65
N PHE A 144 19.95 -13.39 6.99
CA PHE A 144 19.16 -12.52 7.85
C PHE A 144 19.44 -11.03 7.60
N VAL A 145 20.72 -10.67 7.48
CA VAL A 145 21.12 -9.28 7.22
C VAL A 145 20.75 -8.87 5.80
N GLY A 146 20.99 -9.73 4.82
CA GLY A 146 20.67 -9.49 3.42
C GLY A 146 19.19 -9.28 3.18
N PHE A 147 18.35 -10.16 3.73
CA PHE A 147 16.90 -10.06 3.56
C PHE A 147 16.36 -8.74 4.11
N ALA A 148 16.85 -8.28 5.26
CA ALA A 148 16.49 -6.98 5.81
C ALA A 148 16.92 -5.81 4.90
N ILE A 149 18.16 -5.82 4.41
CA ILE A 149 18.67 -4.80 3.49
C ILE A 149 17.89 -4.80 2.16
N PHE A 150 17.56 -5.98 1.65
CA PHE A 150 16.78 -6.14 0.42
C PHE A 150 15.34 -5.66 0.59
N GLY A 151 14.71 -5.91 1.75
CA GLY A 151 13.40 -5.33 2.08
C GLY A 151 13.40 -3.80 2.08
N LEU A 152 14.44 -3.17 2.64
CA LEU A 152 14.62 -1.71 2.59
C LEU A 152 14.79 -1.20 1.14
N LEU A 153 15.52 -1.94 0.31
CA LEU A 153 15.66 -1.64 -1.11
C LEU A 153 14.30 -1.74 -1.82
N LEU A 154 13.52 -2.79 -1.56
CA LEU A 154 12.19 -3.01 -2.13
C LEU A 154 11.26 -1.84 -1.81
N GLY A 155 11.22 -1.40 -0.55
CA GLY A 155 10.42 -0.25 -0.12
C GLY A 155 10.84 1.06 -0.79
N ASN A 156 12.14 1.34 -0.85
CA ASN A 156 12.65 2.54 -1.51
C ASN A 156 12.43 2.51 -3.03
N ALA A 157 12.62 1.36 -3.66
CA ALA A 157 12.38 1.16 -5.08
C ALA A 157 10.88 1.26 -5.41
N ALA A 158 9.99 0.78 -4.52
CA ALA A 158 8.55 0.97 -4.63
C ALA A 158 8.21 2.45 -4.63
N ASN A 159 8.66 3.22 -3.64
CA ASN A 159 8.39 4.65 -3.57
C ASN A 159 8.91 5.40 -4.80
N TYR A 160 10.12 5.09 -5.26
CA TYR A 160 10.70 5.72 -6.45
C TYR A 160 9.95 5.37 -7.75
N LEU A 161 9.58 4.10 -7.93
CA LEU A 161 8.85 3.67 -9.12
C LEU A 161 7.42 4.19 -9.13
N VAL A 162 6.73 4.18 -7.99
CA VAL A 162 5.41 4.81 -7.79
C VAL A 162 5.47 6.27 -8.20
N GLU A 163 6.38 7.05 -7.63
CA GLU A 163 6.47 8.49 -7.88
C GLU A 163 6.79 8.80 -9.35
N LYS A 164 7.62 7.98 -10.00
CA LYS A 164 7.93 8.13 -11.42
C LYS A 164 6.74 7.73 -12.30
N GLN A 165 6.04 6.65 -11.96
CA GLN A 165 4.85 6.21 -12.66
C GLN A 165 3.72 7.24 -12.52
N GLU A 166 3.53 7.81 -11.33
CA GLU A 166 2.54 8.87 -11.07
C GLU A 166 2.83 10.10 -11.92
N ARG A 167 4.07 10.61 -11.97
CA ARG A 167 4.40 11.77 -12.82
C ARG A 167 4.16 11.51 -14.31
N LEU A 168 4.46 10.31 -14.80
CA LEU A 168 4.23 9.95 -16.20
C LEU A 168 2.74 9.80 -16.49
N LEU A 169 2.01 9.20 -15.57
CA LEU A 169 0.58 8.98 -15.66
C LEU A 169 -0.18 10.30 -15.57
N GLU A 170 0.20 11.20 -14.67
CA GLU A 170 -0.36 12.55 -14.57
C GLU A 170 -0.18 13.31 -15.87
N ARG A 171 1.02 13.28 -16.46
CA ARG A 171 1.27 13.90 -17.78
C ARG A 171 0.43 13.28 -18.89
N ALA A 172 0.16 11.98 -18.84
CA ALA A 172 -0.66 11.29 -19.82
C ALA A 172 -2.17 11.56 -19.62
N ILE A 173 -2.62 11.58 -18.37
CA ILE A 173 -4.01 11.86 -17.98
C ILE A 173 -4.34 13.33 -18.23
N GLU A 174 -3.50 14.28 -17.83
CA GLU A 174 -3.72 15.71 -18.04
C GLU A 174 -3.86 16.03 -19.53
N LYS A 175 -3.01 15.41 -20.37
CA LYS A 175 -3.16 15.50 -21.83
C LYS A 175 -4.52 14.96 -22.29
N ARG A 176 -5.00 13.86 -21.73
CA ARG A 176 -6.27 13.23 -22.12
C ARG A 176 -7.50 13.99 -21.58
N GLU A 177 -7.44 14.53 -20.37
CA GLU A 177 -8.49 15.34 -19.74
C GLU A 177 -8.70 16.67 -20.47
N LYS A 178 -7.65 17.27 -21.05
CA LYS A 178 -7.78 18.44 -21.94
C LYS A 178 -8.62 18.15 -23.20
N TYR A 179 -8.73 16.89 -23.62
CA TYR A 179 -9.58 16.49 -24.76
C TYR A 179 -10.94 15.92 -24.32
N LEU A 180 -11.05 15.35 -23.11
CA LEU A 180 -12.29 14.81 -22.55
C LEU A 180 -12.86 15.77 -21.49
N HIS A 181 -13.61 16.78 -21.95
CA HIS A 181 -14.25 17.79 -21.09
C HIS A 181 -15.45 17.27 -20.27
N HIS A 182 -15.61 15.95 -20.12
CA HIS A 182 -16.79 15.37 -19.49
C HIS A 182 -16.55 15.07 -18.01
N LYS A 183 -17.36 15.75 -17.17
CA LYS A 183 -17.62 15.59 -15.73
C LYS A 183 -17.32 14.18 -15.19
N ASN A 184 -16.05 13.90 -14.89
CA ASN A 184 -15.67 12.72 -14.14
C ASN A 184 -15.74 13.05 -12.65
N THR A 185 -16.42 12.19 -11.90
CA THR A 185 -16.40 12.24 -10.44
C THR A 185 -14.95 11.99 -9.97
N GLU A 186 -14.48 12.69 -8.93
CA GLU A 186 -13.14 12.46 -8.36
C GLU A 186 -12.89 10.98 -8.04
N SER A 187 -13.94 10.25 -7.64
CA SER A 187 -13.89 8.81 -7.38
C SER A 187 -13.51 7.98 -8.62
N ASP A 188 -14.09 8.29 -9.78
CA ASP A 188 -13.80 7.58 -11.04
C ASP A 188 -12.38 7.86 -11.53
N ALA A 189 -11.87 9.07 -11.26
CA ALA A 189 -10.49 9.43 -11.58
C ALA A 189 -9.49 8.64 -10.72
N ARG A 190 -9.78 8.43 -9.43
CA ARG A 190 -8.92 7.63 -8.53
C ARG A 190 -8.84 6.17 -9.00
N ILE A 191 -9.97 5.51 -9.28
CA ILE A 191 -10.01 4.11 -9.72
C ILE A 191 -9.22 3.93 -11.04
N ARG A 192 -9.39 4.85 -12.00
CA ARG A 192 -8.64 4.80 -13.26
C ARG A 192 -7.13 4.96 -13.05
N ARG A 193 -6.70 5.80 -12.10
CA ARG A 193 -5.26 5.95 -11.78
C ARG A 193 -4.68 4.62 -11.30
N VAL A 194 -5.36 3.92 -10.39
CA VAL A 194 -4.89 2.63 -9.87
C VAL A 194 -4.89 1.56 -10.96
N HIS A 195 -5.91 1.49 -11.81
CA HIS A 195 -5.91 0.59 -12.97
C HIS A 195 -4.71 0.85 -13.91
N CYS A 196 -4.38 2.11 -14.18
CA CYS A 196 -3.22 2.46 -14.99
C CYS A 196 -1.89 2.10 -14.32
N LYS A 197 -1.74 2.30 -13.00
CA LYS A 197 -0.55 1.86 -12.24
C LYS A 197 -0.34 0.35 -12.39
N VAL A 198 -1.40 -0.43 -12.18
CA VAL A 198 -1.38 -1.90 -12.34
C VAL A 198 -1.01 -2.29 -13.77
N ALA A 199 -1.60 -1.64 -14.78
CA ALA A 199 -1.31 -1.94 -16.18
C ALA A 199 0.14 -1.65 -16.58
N VAL A 200 0.72 -0.52 -16.13
CA VAL A 200 2.12 -0.18 -16.38
C VAL A 200 3.05 -1.18 -15.69
N ALA A 201 2.76 -1.56 -14.45
CA ALA A 201 3.53 -2.57 -13.72
C ALA A 201 3.46 -3.94 -14.41
N ALA A 202 2.27 -4.36 -14.85
CA ALA A 202 2.08 -5.60 -15.61
C ALA A 202 2.91 -5.59 -16.90
N GLY A 203 2.89 -4.49 -17.66
CA GLY A 203 3.70 -4.33 -18.86
C GLY A 203 5.20 -4.46 -18.60
N LEU A 204 5.70 -3.87 -17.50
CA LEU A 204 7.11 -3.99 -17.11
C LEU A 204 7.49 -5.43 -16.74
N VAL A 205 6.62 -6.13 -15.99
CA VAL A 205 6.83 -7.55 -15.66
C VAL A 205 6.88 -8.40 -16.92
N LEU A 206 5.97 -8.19 -17.88
CA LEU A 206 5.97 -8.91 -19.16
C LEU A 206 7.25 -8.69 -19.97
N VAL A 207 7.77 -7.46 -20.01
CA VAL A 207 9.04 -7.15 -20.67
C VAL A 207 10.20 -7.91 -20.02
N LEU A 208 10.27 -7.93 -18.69
CA LEU A 208 11.31 -8.65 -17.96
C LEU A 208 11.18 -10.17 -18.12
N PHE A 209 9.95 -10.70 -18.21
CA PHE A 209 9.68 -12.10 -18.52
C PHE A 209 10.21 -12.48 -19.89
N GLY A 210 9.87 -11.70 -20.92
CA GLY A 210 10.33 -11.93 -22.29
C GLY A 210 11.86 -11.81 -22.44
N ALA A 211 12.48 -10.86 -21.74
CA ALA A 211 13.93 -10.72 -21.68
C ALA A 211 14.60 -11.94 -21.05
N GLY A 212 14.07 -12.44 -19.93
CA GLY A 212 14.54 -13.67 -19.28
C GLY A 212 14.49 -14.86 -20.24
N ILE A 213 13.32 -15.14 -20.82
CA ILE A 213 13.14 -16.28 -21.74
C ILE A 213 14.10 -16.19 -22.92
N SER A 214 14.21 -15.01 -23.54
CA SER A 214 15.08 -14.79 -24.69
C SER A 214 16.55 -15.07 -24.36
N VAL A 215 16.99 -14.70 -23.16
CA VAL A 215 18.36 -14.92 -22.71
C VAL A 215 18.60 -16.39 -22.36
N LEU A 216 17.69 -17.06 -21.66
CA LEU A 216 17.85 -18.48 -21.32
C LEU A 216 17.87 -19.38 -22.57
N VAL A 217 17.04 -19.11 -23.56
CA VAL A 217 17.04 -19.88 -24.82
C VAL A 217 18.35 -19.66 -25.60
N LYS A 218 18.86 -18.42 -25.67
CA LYS A 218 20.04 -18.09 -26.47
C LYS A 218 21.38 -18.39 -25.78
N LEU A 219 21.50 -18.11 -24.48
CA LEU A 219 22.75 -18.26 -23.74
C LEU A 219 22.89 -19.63 -23.08
N GLU A 220 21.81 -20.18 -22.52
CA GLU A 220 21.84 -21.49 -21.84
C GLU A 220 21.37 -22.63 -22.75
N GLY A 221 20.89 -22.33 -23.97
CA GLY A 221 20.42 -23.33 -24.92
C GLY A 221 19.16 -24.09 -24.46
N MET A 222 18.40 -23.53 -23.51
CA MET A 222 17.23 -24.19 -22.95
C MET A 222 16.07 -24.24 -23.94
N SER A 223 15.22 -25.27 -23.83
CA SER A 223 13.96 -25.31 -24.56
C SER A 223 13.07 -24.14 -24.13
N PHE A 224 12.18 -23.67 -25.01
CA PHE A 224 11.29 -22.55 -24.69
C PHE A 224 10.46 -22.82 -23.43
N LEU A 225 9.96 -24.06 -23.27
CA LEU A 225 9.16 -24.45 -22.11
C LEU A 225 9.98 -24.44 -20.82
N ASP A 226 11.19 -25.00 -20.84
CA ASP A 226 12.10 -25.00 -19.68
C ASP A 226 12.51 -23.57 -19.30
N ALA A 227 12.78 -22.71 -20.29
CA ALA A 227 13.11 -21.31 -20.08
C ALA A 227 11.92 -20.53 -19.48
N PHE A 228 10.70 -20.74 -20.00
CA PHE A 228 9.48 -20.13 -19.45
C PHE A 228 9.22 -20.58 -18.01
N TYR A 229 9.36 -21.87 -17.74
CA TYR A 229 9.22 -22.43 -16.41
C TYR A 229 10.27 -21.86 -15.45
N CYS A 230 11.55 -21.86 -15.83
CA CYS A 230 12.64 -21.31 -15.02
C CYS A 230 12.40 -19.83 -14.71
N VAL A 231 12.05 -19.01 -15.72
CA VAL A 231 11.74 -17.59 -15.52
C VAL A 231 10.58 -17.43 -14.54
N THR A 232 9.51 -18.21 -14.69
CA THR A 232 8.35 -18.14 -13.79
C THR A 232 8.74 -18.44 -12.35
N VAL A 233 9.46 -19.54 -12.12
CA VAL A 233 9.93 -19.97 -10.80
C VAL A 233 10.92 -18.96 -10.18
N THR A 234 11.70 -18.26 -11.01
CA THR A 234 12.63 -17.21 -10.55
C THR A 234 11.90 -15.95 -10.12
N VAL A 235 11.03 -15.45 -11.00
CA VAL A 235 10.35 -14.16 -10.88
C VAL A 235 9.33 -14.21 -9.74
N THR A 236 8.77 -15.39 -9.44
CA THR A 236 7.92 -15.66 -8.27
C THR A 236 8.69 -16.06 -7.00
N THR A 237 10.03 -16.03 -7.04
CA THR A 237 10.92 -16.40 -5.92
C THR A 237 10.66 -17.80 -5.34
N LEU A 238 10.22 -18.76 -6.18
CA LEU A 238 10.05 -20.16 -5.78
C LEU A 238 11.38 -20.92 -5.80
N GLY A 239 12.17 -20.72 -6.88
CA GLY A 239 13.52 -21.26 -7.06
C GLY A 239 13.73 -22.76 -6.77
N TYR A 240 12.98 -23.65 -7.43
CA TYR A 240 13.12 -25.10 -7.23
C TYR A 240 14.51 -25.68 -7.54
N GLY A 241 15.29 -25.02 -8.40
CA GLY A 241 16.68 -25.42 -8.67
C GLY A 241 16.90 -26.51 -9.71
N ASP A 242 15.84 -27.12 -10.21
CA ASP A 242 15.86 -28.14 -11.26
C ASP A 242 16.36 -27.58 -12.60
N ARG A 243 16.08 -26.30 -12.87
CA ARG A 243 16.68 -25.52 -13.96
C ARG A 243 17.26 -24.22 -13.38
N SER A 244 18.52 -23.93 -13.70
CA SER A 244 19.22 -22.73 -13.22
C SER A 244 20.28 -22.26 -14.23
N PHE A 245 20.93 -21.13 -13.93
CA PHE A 245 21.98 -20.55 -14.75
C PHE A 245 23.29 -21.31 -14.58
N THR A 246 23.67 -22.08 -15.60
CA THR A 246 24.88 -22.91 -15.55
C THR A 246 26.08 -22.23 -16.19
N SER A 247 25.85 -21.36 -17.19
CA SER A 247 26.93 -20.64 -17.85
C SER A 247 27.39 -19.42 -17.04
N ALA A 248 28.67 -19.06 -17.16
CA ALA A 248 29.20 -17.86 -16.52
C ALA A 248 28.46 -16.59 -17.00
N GLY A 249 28.15 -16.51 -18.31
CA GLY A 249 27.40 -15.40 -18.89
C GLY A 249 25.96 -15.32 -18.38
N GLY A 250 25.29 -16.48 -18.24
CA GLY A 250 23.95 -16.57 -17.68
C GLY A 250 23.90 -16.13 -16.23
N ARG A 251 24.88 -16.49 -15.40
CA ARG A 251 24.98 -16.04 -14.00
C ARG A 251 25.18 -14.53 -13.88
N ILE A 252 26.03 -13.93 -14.72
CA ILE A 252 26.21 -12.46 -14.75
C ILE A 252 24.89 -11.77 -15.11
N PHE A 253 24.17 -12.28 -16.11
CA PHE A 253 22.85 -11.77 -16.45
C PHE A 253 21.86 -11.94 -15.28
N ALA A 254 21.84 -13.13 -14.68
CA ALA A 254 20.93 -13.46 -13.59
C ALA A 254 21.08 -12.52 -12.38
N VAL A 255 22.31 -12.15 -12.01
CA VAL A 255 22.57 -11.20 -10.92
C VAL A 255 21.79 -9.90 -11.09
N VAL A 256 21.88 -9.28 -12.27
CA VAL A 256 21.20 -8.00 -12.53
C VAL A 256 19.71 -8.21 -12.75
N TRP A 257 19.36 -9.25 -13.51
CA TRP A 257 17.98 -9.52 -13.90
C TRP A 257 17.10 -9.95 -12.72
N ILE A 258 17.60 -10.80 -11.82
CA ILE A 258 16.88 -11.23 -10.61
C ILE A 258 16.61 -10.04 -9.69
N LEU A 259 17.60 -9.18 -9.45
CA LEU A 259 17.40 -7.98 -8.62
C LEU A 259 16.31 -7.07 -9.22
N MET A 260 16.32 -6.86 -10.53
CA MET A 260 15.33 -6.02 -11.20
C MET A 260 13.93 -6.67 -11.25
N SER A 261 13.86 -7.96 -11.57
CA SER A 261 12.58 -8.67 -11.73
C SER A 261 11.85 -8.86 -10.41
N THR A 262 12.56 -9.23 -9.34
CA THR A 262 11.98 -9.40 -8.01
C THR A 262 11.39 -8.11 -7.46
N VAL A 263 12.08 -6.97 -7.64
CA VAL A 263 11.54 -5.63 -7.30
C VAL A 263 10.26 -5.33 -8.08
N CYS A 264 10.25 -5.57 -9.40
CA CYS A 264 9.11 -5.26 -10.25
C CYS A 264 7.89 -6.14 -9.93
N VAL A 265 8.09 -7.42 -9.63
CA VAL A 265 7.01 -8.35 -9.27
C VAL A 265 6.44 -8.04 -7.91
N ALA A 266 7.29 -7.77 -6.92
CA ALA A 266 6.84 -7.38 -5.60
C ALA A 266 5.93 -6.14 -5.67
N GLN A 267 6.29 -5.16 -6.50
CA GLN A 267 5.43 -4.00 -6.75
C GLN A 267 4.14 -4.34 -7.47
N PHE A 268 4.19 -5.21 -8.47
CA PHE A 268 2.99 -5.66 -9.16
C PHE A 268 1.98 -6.30 -8.19
N VAL A 269 2.46 -7.14 -7.26
CA VAL A 269 1.62 -7.72 -6.20
C VAL A 269 1.08 -6.64 -5.26
N LEU A 270 1.89 -5.66 -4.85
CA LEU A 270 1.44 -4.54 -4.01
C LEU A 270 0.36 -3.69 -4.70
N TYR A 271 0.48 -3.43 -6.01
CA TYR A 271 -0.55 -2.71 -6.75
C TYR A 271 -1.83 -3.50 -6.95
N ILE A 272 -1.75 -4.83 -7.11
CA ILE A 272 -2.95 -5.68 -7.09
C ILE A 272 -3.62 -5.58 -5.71
N ALA A 273 -2.84 -5.62 -4.63
CA ALA A 273 -3.37 -5.46 -3.29
C ALA A 273 -4.04 -4.08 -3.08
N GLU A 274 -3.43 -3.01 -3.58
CA GLU A 274 -4.01 -1.65 -3.59
C GLU A 274 -5.33 -1.65 -4.36
N LEU A 275 -5.38 -2.24 -5.56
CA LEU A 275 -6.59 -2.33 -6.38
C LEU A 275 -7.74 -3.05 -5.67
N VAL A 276 -7.45 -4.20 -5.05
CA VAL A 276 -8.45 -4.97 -4.29
C VAL A 276 -8.93 -4.19 -3.06
N THR A 277 -8.01 -3.54 -2.35
CA THR A 277 -8.30 -2.78 -1.14
C THR A 277 -9.16 -1.54 -1.46
N GLU A 278 -8.78 -0.78 -2.48
CA GLU A 278 -9.55 0.39 -2.93
C GLU A 278 -10.94 0.00 -3.43
N GLY A 279 -11.04 -1.07 -4.23
CA GLY A 279 -12.32 -1.56 -4.73
C GLY A 279 -13.29 -1.94 -3.60
N ARG A 280 -12.76 -2.56 -2.53
CA ARG A 280 -13.54 -2.91 -1.34
C ARG A 280 -13.95 -1.68 -0.53
N GLN A 281 -13.04 -0.74 -0.28
CA GLN A 281 -13.33 0.49 0.47
C GLN A 281 -14.38 1.38 -0.24
N HIS A 282 -14.27 1.52 -1.57
CA HIS A 282 -15.22 2.31 -2.35
C HIS A 282 -16.62 1.68 -2.36
N SER A 283 -16.69 0.35 -2.53
CA SER A 283 -17.96 -0.38 -2.53
C SER A 283 -18.66 -0.31 -1.17
N LEU A 284 -17.91 -0.47 -0.07
CA LEU A 284 -18.45 -0.33 1.29
C LEU A 284 -18.95 1.09 1.55
N THR A 285 -18.18 2.11 1.20
CA THR A 285 -18.59 3.53 1.36
C THR A 285 -19.90 3.79 0.61
N LYS A 286 -19.99 3.37 -0.66
CA LYS A 286 -21.20 3.57 -1.48
C LYS A 286 -22.40 2.81 -0.90
N TRP A 287 -22.19 1.57 -0.46
CA TRP A 287 -23.23 0.77 0.17
C TRP A 287 -23.75 1.40 1.46
N ILE A 288 -22.87 1.78 2.40
CA ILE A 288 -23.22 2.43 3.67
C ILE A 288 -24.01 3.73 3.45
N LEU A 289 -23.59 4.56 2.49
CA LEU A 289 -24.25 5.83 2.19
C LEU A 289 -25.63 5.64 1.51
N SER A 290 -25.78 4.60 0.69
CA SER A 290 -27.05 4.29 0.01
C SER A 290 -28.05 3.54 0.89
N ARG A 291 -27.59 2.90 1.97
CA ARG A 291 -28.42 2.08 2.86
C ARG A 291 -29.34 2.94 3.73
N LYS A 292 -30.64 2.61 3.71
CA LYS A 292 -31.67 3.18 4.60
C LYS A 292 -31.38 2.81 6.06
N ILE A 293 -31.62 3.73 6.99
CA ILE A 293 -31.40 3.52 8.42
C ILE A 293 -32.51 2.62 9.01
N THR A 294 -32.12 1.65 9.85
CA THR A 294 -33.04 0.76 10.58
C THR A 294 -33.32 1.30 11.99
N TYR A 295 -34.31 0.77 12.72
CA TYR A 295 -34.58 1.16 14.11
C TYR A 295 -33.38 0.94 15.04
N SER A 296 -32.69 -0.21 14.94
CA SER A 296 -31.47 -0.47 15.72
C SER A 296 -30.32 0.47 15.36
N ASP A 297 -30.26 0.91 14.10
CA ASP A 297 -29.25 1.86 13.64
C ASP A 297 -29.55 3.27 14.16
N PHE A 298 -30.84 3.61 14.28
CA PHE A 298 -31.30 4.85 14.90
C PHE A 298 -30.93 4.89 16.39
N GLU A 299 -31.25 3.84 17.15
CA GLU A 299 -30.90 3.73 18.58
C GLU A 299 -29.37 3.78 18.81
N ALA A 300 -28.57 3.27 17.86
CA ALA A 300 -27.11 3.36 17.94
C ALA A 300 -26.54 4.72 17.48
N ALA A 301 -27.33 5.53 16.78
CA ALA A 301 -26.93 6.82 16.23
C ALA A 301 -27.37 8.00 17.11
N ASP A 302 -28.49 7.87 17.81
CA ASP A 302 -28.96 8.77 18.86
C ASP A 302 -27.97 8.72 20.05
N LEU A 303 -27.16 9.77 20.21
CA LEU A 303 -26.10 9.79 21.21
C LEU A 303 -26.53 10.49 22.50
N ASP A 304 -27.57 11.33 22.43
CA ASP A 304 -28.11 12.08 23.56
C ASP A 304 -29.45 11.54 24.10
N ASP A 305 -29.96 10.46 23.52
CA ASP A 305 -31.20 9.76 23.89
C ASP A 305 -32.43 10.69 23.84
N ASP A 306 -32.44 11.70 22.96
CA ASP A 306 -33.54 12.65 22.81
C ASP A 306 -34.71 12.11 21.95
N GLY A 307 -34.53 10.95 21.32
CA GLY A 307 -35.52 10.31 20.46
C GLY A 307 -35.65 10.96 19.07
N ALA A 308 -34.72 11.84 18.72
CA ALA A 308 -34.52 12.39 17.40
C ALA A 308 -33.10 12.08 16.91
N LEU A 309 -32.85 12.33 15.62
CA LEU A 309 -31.50 12.16 15.07
C LEU A 309 -31.06 13.47 14.44
N SER A 310 -30.12 14.16 15.07
CA SER A 310 -29.54 15.37 14.52
C SER A 310 -28.66 15.06 13.31
N LEU A 311 -28.42 16.07 12.47
CA LEU A 311 -27.51 15.92 11.33
C LEU A 311 -26.10 15.50 11.79
N THR A 312 -25.64 16.02 12.92
CA THR A 312 -24.30 15.74 13.46
C THR A 312 -24.18 14.29 13.90
N GLU A 313 -25.19 13.76 14.60
CA GLU A 313 -25.25 12.36 15.03
C GLU A 313 -25.34 11.41 13.85
N TYR A 314 -26.20 11.71 12.88
CA TYR A 314 -26.26 10.95 11.64
C TYR A 314 -24.91 10.92 10.89
N MET A 315 -24.20 12.05 10.85
CA MET A 315 -22.87 12.13 10.26
C MET A 315 -21.84 11.29 11.04
N VAL A 316 -21.81 11.40 12.37
CA VAL A 316 -20.90 10.63 13.24
C VAL A 316 -21.16 9.13 13.09
N TYR A 317 -22.43 8.72 13.11
CA TYR A 317 -22.83 7.33 12.88
C TYR A 317 -22.37 6.81 11.51
N LYS A 318 -22.64 7.55 10.43
CA LYS A 318 -22.20 7.15 9.08
C LYS A 318 -20.68 7.12 8.94
N LEU A 319 -19.95 8.05 9.56
CA LEU A 319 -18.47 8.07 9.57
C LEU A 319 -17.89 6.87 10.33
N LYS A 320 -18.50 6.51 11.47
CA LYS A 320 -18.14 5.35 12.28
C LYS A 320 -18.40 4.05 11.52
N GLU A 321 -19.56 3.89 10.88
CA GLU A 321 -19.85 2.72 10.03
C GLU A 321 -18.87 2.58 8.87
N MET A 322 -18.46 3.69 8.25
CA MET A 322 -17.46 3.68 7.18
C MET A 322 -16.04 3.34 7.67
N GLY A 323 -15.82 3.20 8.99
CA GLY A 323 -14.50 2.99 9.58
C GLY A 323 -13.56 4.18 9.41
N LYS A 324 -14.11 5.38 9.15
CA LYS A 324 -13.32 6.63 9.01
C LYS A 324 -13.11 7.33 10.35
N LEU A 325 -13.86 6.91 11.36
CA LEU A 325 -13.83 7.45 12.70
C LEU A 325 -13.80 6.26 13.66
N GLU A 326 -12.64 6.03 14.29
CA GLU A 326 -12.49 5.02 15.34
C GLU A 326 -13.10 5.53 16.65
N LYS A 327 -13.41 4.61 17.57
CA LYS A 327 -14.06 4.97 18.84
C LYS A 327 -13.12 5.82 19.69
N GLU A 328 -11.84 5.45 19.68
CA GLU A 328 -10.75 6.08 20.40
C GLU A 328 -10.56 7.54 19.96
N ASP A 329 -10.61 7.78 18.64
CA ASP A 329 -10.51 9.12 18.06
C ASP A 329 -11.68 10.00 18.49
N LEU A 330 -12.91 9.45 18.46
CA LEU A 330 -14.10 10.17 18.90
C LEU A 330 -14.03 10.51 20.40
N GLU A 331 -13.62 9.55 21.24
CA GLU A 331 -13.42 9.77 22.68
C GLU A 331 -12.36 10.86 22.95
N ALA A 332 -11.26 10.87 22.19
CA ALA A 332 -10.23 11.90 22.28
C ALA A 332 -10.74 13.30 21.89
N ILE A 333 -11.53 13.39 20.81
CA ILE A 333 -12.14 14.66 20.37
C ILE A 333 -13.14 15.17 21.41
N VAL A 334 -13.99 14.30 21.95
CA VAL A 334 -14.96 14.66 23.00
C VAL A 334 -14.24 15.13 24.25
N ARG A 335 -13.14 14.49 24.65
CA ARG A 335 -12.35 14.91 25.80
C ARG A 335 -11.74 16.30 25.60
N GLN A 336 -11.17 16.58 24.43
CA GLN A 336 -10.66 17.92 24.11
C GLN A 336 -11.77 18.97 24.14
N PHE A 337 -12.96 18.62 23.63
CA PHE A 337 -14.11 19.50 23.71
C PHE A 337 -14.49 19.80 25.15
N GLN A 338 -14.56 18.79 26.02
CA GLN A 338 -14.88 18.95 27.45
C GLN A 338 -13.81 19.75 28.23
N GLU A 339 -12.54 19.68 27.84
CA GLU A 339 -11.49 20.51 28.43
C GLU A 339 -11.63 21.98 28.04
N LEU A 340 -12.16 22.26 26.85
CA LEU A 340 -12.43 23.62 26.37
C LEU A 340 -13.76 24.17 26.87
N ASP A 341 -14.77 23.32 27.08
CA ASP A 341 -16.11 23.67 27.56
C ASP A 341 -16.13 23.81 29.10
N VAL A 342 -15.46 24.86 29.60
CA VAL A 342 -15.28 25.11 31.05
C VAL A 342 -16.63 25.29 31.75
N ASP A 343 -17.58 25.97 31.10
CA ASP A 343 -18.92 26.22 31.65
C ASP A 343 -19.88 25.02 31.50
N ARG A 344 -19.43 23.95 30.82
CA ARG A 344 -20.21 22.71 30.54
C ARG A 344 -21.54 23.00 29.85
N SER A 345 -21.60 24.06 29.05
CA SER A 345 -22.80 24.43 28.31
C SER A 345 -23.11 23.49 27.15
N GLY A 346 -22.16 22.62 26.78
CA GLY A 346 -22.25 21.80 25.56
C GLY A 346 -21.93 22.61 24.31
N THR A 347 -21.46 23.85 24.45
CA THR A 347 -21.06 24.73 23.34
C THR A 347 -19.82 25.52 23.71
N ILE A 348 -18.78 25.50 22.88
CA ILE A 348 -17.59 26.30 23.17
C ILE A 348 -17.83 27.76 22.80
N SER A 349 -17.89 28.64 23.81
CA SER A 349 -17.99 30.08 23.62
C SER A 349 -16.60 30.75 23.63
N LEU A 350 -16.54 32.02 23.23
CA LEU A 350 -15.30 32.80 23.30
C LEU A 350 -14.82 32.97 24.75
N GLN A 351 -15.74 32.94 25.72
CA GLN A 351 -15.40 33.05 27.13
C GLN A 351 -14.70 31.78 27.63
N ASP A 352 -15.16 30.61 27.21
CA ASP A 352 -14.53 29.34 27.59
C ASP A 352 -13.11 29.22 27.04
N ILE A 353 -12.88 29.68 25.81
CA ILE A 353 -11.54 29.72 25.21
C ILE A 353 -10.59 30.63 26.02
N ASN A 354 -11.07 31.82 26.43
CA ASN A 354 -10.27 32.71 27.25
C ASN A 354 -9.97 32.10 28.63
N LEU A 355 -10.96 31.44 29.26
CA LEU A 355 -10.77 30.76 30.54
C LEU A 355 -9.80 29.58 30.41
N ALA A 356 -9.86 28.80 29.33
CA ALA A 356 -8.94 27.70 29.07
C ALA A 356 -7.50 28.18 28.78
N GLN A 357 -7.33 29.37 28.17
CA GLN A 357 -6.00 29.94 27.87
C GLN A 357 -5.36 30.70 29.04
N PHE A 358 -6.15 31.40 29.85
CA PHE A 358 -5.66 32.30 30.90
C PHE A 358 -5.96 31.80 32.33
N GLY A 359 -6.69 30.71 32.48
CA GLY A 359 -7.06 30.10 33.78
C GLY A 359 -6.07 29.07 34.32
N ARG A 360 -4.83 29.02 33.82
CA ARG A 360 -3.72 28.23 34.41
C ARG A 360 -2.71 29.10 35.12
#